data_AF-A0A430KW24-F1
#
_entry.id   AF-A0A430KW24-F1
#
_cell.length_a   1.000
_cell.length_b   1.000
_cell.length_c   1.000
_cell.angle_alpha   90.00
_cell.angle_beta   90.00
_cell.angle_gamma   90.00
#
_symmetry.space_group_name_H-M   'P 1'
#
loop_
_entity.id
_entity.type
_entity.pdbx_description
1 polymer ?
#
loop_
_entity_poly.entity_id
_entity_poly.type
_entity_poly.pdbx_seq_one_letter_code
_entity_poly.pdbx_strand_id
1 'polypeptide(L)'
;MSNNPIVKGKLVCVALNDSEQFNAMQAEFAEAPYKGAPTQPVLYFKPHNTWSTDGAVVEWADGADSMVVGASLAVVFGKECCRVSQAEALDYVEGYTLVHDFSLVEQNYYRPDIKGKCLDTSAPIGAAVVAVEDPQALTVVTSVNGTVVNETPVSQLVRGVAELISTISYIMTLQPGDVIAVGFPGQRAPVAKGDKVCSVIAGVTELNNTLGE
;
A
#
# COMPACT_ATOMS: atom_id res chain seq x y z
N MET A 1 -4.23 10.54 17.57
CA MET A 1 -3.26 9.74 16.80
C MET A 1 -3.27 8.34 17.38
N SER A 2 -3.80 7.38 16.65
CA SER A 2 -3.73 5.96 17.02
C SER A 2 -2.27 5.51 16.89
N ASN A 3 -1.64 5.13 18.00
CA ASN A 3 -0.29 4.58 18.00
C ASN A 3 -0.33 3.20 17.35
N ASN A 4 -0.02 3.09 16.05
CA ASN A 4 0.22 1.79 15.44
C ASN A 4 1.56 1.23 15.97
N PRO A 5 1.61 0.01 16.53
CA PRO A 5 2.83 -0.52 17.14
C PRO A 5 3.85 -1.06 16.14
N ILE A 6 3.48 -1.26 14.87
CA ILE A 6 4.30 -1.89 13.84
C ILE A 6 5.19 -0.87 13.13
N VAL A 7 4.58 0.18 12.56
CA VAL A 7 5.32 1.20 11.81
C VAL A 7 5.97 2.17 12.80
N LYS A 8 7.31 2.21 12.81
CA LYS A 8 8.10 3.03 13.75
C LYS A 8 8.93 4.11 13.08
N GLY A 9 9.20 3.98 11.78
CA GLY A 9 10.06 4.91 11.04
C GLY A 9 9.36 5.56 9.85
N LYS A 10 9.16 4.83 8.75
CA LYS A 10 8.46 5.33 7.57
C LYS A 10 7.59 4.27 6.89
N LEU A 11 6.48 4.73 6.31
CA LEU A 11 5.61 3.95 5.43
C LEU A 11 5.80 4.42 3.98
N VAL A 12 6.56 3.65 3.23
CA VAL A 12 6.78 3.82 1.78
C VAL A 12 5.68 3.05 1.04
N CYS A 13 5.12 3.64 0.02
CA CYS A 13 4.10 3.02 -0.81
C CYS A 13 4.50 3.09 -2.28
N VAL A 14 4.08 2.08 -3.07
CA VAL A 14 4.38 2.00 -4.51
C VAL A 14 3.10 2.17 -5.31
N ALA A 15 2.98 3.28 -6.02
CA ALA A 15 1.92 3.51 -7.00
C ALA A 15 2.26 2.84 -8.34
N LEU A 16 1.26 2.62 -9.19
CA LEU A 16 1.42 2.07 -10.54
C LEU A 16 2.18 0.73 -10.57
N ASN A 17 2.04 -0.08 -9.51
CA ASN A 17 2.64 -1.42 -9.44
C ASN A 17 1.64 -2.55 -9.71
N ASP A 18 0.38 -2.22 -10.00
CA ASP A 18 -0.59 -3.16 -10.53
C ASP A 18 -0.41 -3.31 -12.05
N SER A 19 -0.23 -4.54 -12.55
CA SER A 19 0.06 -4.76 -13.97
C SER A 19 -1.11 -4.38 -14.88
N GLU A 20 -2.35 -4.58 -14.44
CA GLU A 20 -3.54 -4.20 -15.21
C GLU A 20 -3.60 -2.67 -15.37
N GLN A 21 -3.44 -1.92 -14.28
CA GLN A 21 -3.33 -0.46 -14.32
C GLN A 21 -2.19 0.01 -15.21
N PHE A 22 -1.00 -0.55 -15.02
CA PHE A 22 0.20 -0.14 -15.73
C PHE A 22 0.04 -0.34 -17.24
N ASN A 23 -0.60 -1.44 -17.65
CA ASN A 23 -0.91 -1.73 -19.05
C ASN A 23 -2.01 -0.81 -19.60
N ALA A 24 -3.09 -0.58 -18.84
CA ALA A 24 -4.19 0.30 -19.24
C ALA A 24 -3.74 1.74 -19.48
N MET A 25 -2.71 2.20 -18.76
CA MET A 25 -2.19 3.56 -18.83
C MET A 25 -1.10 3.78 -19.89
N GLN A 26 -0.68 2.75 -20.66
CA GLN A 26 0.42 2.89 -21.62
C GLN A 26 0.22 4.02 -22.63
N ALA A 27 -1.00 4.18 -23.15
CA ALA A 27 -1.32 5.26 -24.08
C ALA A 27 -1.23 6.64 -23.41
N GLU A 28 -1.75 6.78 -22.18
CA GLU A 28 -1.67 8.03 -21.41
C GLU A 28 -0.22 8.38 -21.09
N PHE A 29 0.60 7.39 -20.71
CA PHE A 29 2.02 7.60 -20.42
C PHE A 29 2.81 8.13 -21.62
N ALA A 30 2.44 7.76 -22.85
CA ALA A 30 3.12 8.27 -24.05
C ALA A 30 2.90 9.78 -24.29
N GLU A 31 1.81 10.32 -23.74
CA GLU A 31 1.40 11.71 -23.93
C GLU A 31 1.97 12.64 -22.84
N ALA A 32 1.84 13.95 -23.08
CA ALA A 32 2.11 14.93 -22.05
C ALA A 32 1.06 14.79 -20.91
N PRO A 33 1.47 14.86 -19.62
CA PRO A 33 2.78 15.33 -19.15
C PRO A 33 3.85 14.25 -18.90
N TYR A 34 3.54 12.96 -19.13
CA TYR A 34 4.39 11.84 -18.72
C TYR A 34 5.52 11.52 -19.70
N LYS A 35 5.25 11.49 -21.01
CA LYS A 35 6.23 11.25 -22.10
C LYS A 35 6.97 9.91 -22.04
N GLY A 36 6.45 8.93 -21.31
CA GLY A 36 6.97 7.58 -21.17
C GLY A 36 6.44 6.90 -19.92
N ALA A 37 6.35 5.57 -19.96
CA ALA A 37 5.97 4.78 -18.80
C ALA A 37 7.07 4.86 -17.71
N PRO A 38 6.70 4.75 -16.41
CA PRO A 38 7.68 4.74 -15.33
C PRO A 38 8.67 3.57 -15.43
N THR A 39 9.96 3.88 -15.57
CA THR A 39 11.05 2.89 -15.61
C THR A 39 11.52 2.46 -14.22
N GLN A 40 11.18 3.23 -13.19
CA GLN A 40 11.48 2.99 -11.78
C GLN A 40 10.17 2.92 -10.98
N PRO A 41 10.16 2.30 -9.78
CA PRO A 41 8.97 2.30 -8.93
C PRO A 41 8.53 3.73 -8.59
N VAL A 42 7.22 3.98 -8.67
CA VAL A 42 6.64 5.30 -8.35
C VAL A 42 6.36 5.35 -6.86
N LEU A 43 7.32 5.90 -6.12
CA LEU A 43 7.29 5.91 -4.66
C LEU A 43 6.57 7.14 -4.10
N TYR A 44 5.82 6.94 -3.03
CA TYR A 44 5.31 8.02 -2.19
C TYR A 44 5.31 7.60 -0.72
N PHE A 45 5.05 8.55 0.17
CA PHE A 45 4.96 8.31 1.61
C PHE A 45 3.54 8.54 2.12
N LYS A 46 3.11 7.68 3.04
CA LYS A 46 2.01 7.97 3.95
C LYS A 46 2.62 8.50 5.25
N PRO A 47 2.51 9.82 5.54
CA PRO A 47 3.14 10.40 6.73
C PRO A 47 2.50 9.94 8.04
N HIS A 48 3.17 10.20 9.17
CA HIS A 48 2.78 9.68 10.49
C HIS A 48 1.34 10.01 10.90
N ASN A 49 0.78 11.15 10.50
CA ASN A 49 -0.61 11.52 10.79
C ASN A 49 -1.63 10.56 10.15
N THR A 50 -1.26 9.90 9.05
CA THR A 50 -2.11 8.94 8.37
C THR A 50 -2.19 7.60 9.09
N TRP A 51 -1.18 7.24 9.90
CA TRP A 51 -1.04 5.88 10.42
C TRP A 51 -2.11 5.59 11.46
N SER A 52 -2.85 4.51 11.21
CA SER A 52 -3.83 3.98 12.13
C SER A 52 -3.72 2.46 12.25
N THR A 53 -4.62 1.84 12.99
CA THR A 53 -4.52 0.42 13.35
C THR A 53 -5.79 -0.33 12.99
N ASP A 54 -5.75 -1.65 13.15
CA ASP A 54 -6.91 -2.51 12.96
C ASP A 54 -8.07 -2.08 13.87
N GLY A 55 -9.27 -2.06 13.31
CA GLY A 55 -10.51 -1.60 13.93
C GLY A 55 -10.66 -0.08 14.03
N ALA A 56 -9.67 0.72 13.59
CA ALA A 56 -9.77 2.18 13.65
C ALA A 56 -10.84 2.73 12.70
N VAL A 57 -11.44 3.86 13.11
CA VAL A 57 -12.25 4.70 12.22
C VAL A 57 -11.31 5.51 11.35
N VAL A 58 -11.53 5.47 10.04
CA VAL A 58 -10.86 6.30 9.05
C VAL A 58 -11.68 7.55 8.83
N GLU A 59 -11.11 8.70 9.15
CA GLU A 59 -11.76 10.00 9.02
C GLU A 59 -12.18 10.26 7.56
N TRP A 60 -13.44 10.68 7.40
CA TRP A 60 -13.92 11.12 6.11
C TRP A 60 -13.37 12.51 5.81
N ALA A 61 -12.84 12.72 4.60
CA ALA A 61 -12.34 14.02 4.21
C ALA A 61 -13.49 15.03 4.04
N ASP A 62 -13.43 16.15 4.77
CA ASP A 62 -14.42 17.22 4.67
C ASP A 62 -14.58 17.73 3.23
N GLY A 63 -15.82 17.75 2.75
CA GLY A 63 -16.15 18.17 1.39
C GLY A 63 -15.72 17.20 0.29
N ALA A 64 -15.25 16.00 0.63
CA ALA A 64 -15.03 14.95 -0.37
C ALA A 64 -16.36 14.30 -0.77
N ASP A 65 -16.62 14.27 -2.09
CA ASP A 65 -17.76 13.56 -2.67
C ASP A 65 -17.56 12.03 -2.63
N SER A 66 -16.31 11.58 -2.67
CA SER A 66 -15.94 10.17 -2.61
C SER A 66 -14.52 9.95 -2.11
N MET A 67 -14.30 8.79 -1.52
CA MET A 67 -12.99 8.24 -1.19
C MET A 67 -12.84 6.85 -1.81
N VAL A 68 -11.60 6.39 -1.90
CA VAL A 68 -11.26 5.06 -2.39
C VAL A 68 -10.32 4.37 -1.42
N VAL A 69 -10.31 3.03 -1.46
CA VAL A 69 -9.37 2.20 -0.72
C VAL A 69 -8.64 1.24 -1.64
N GLY A 70 -7.33 1.16 -1.48
CA GLY A 70 -6.50 0.08 -2.00
C GLY A 70 -5.86 -0.68 -0.85
N ALA A 71 -6.04 -2.00 -0.78
CA ALA A 71 -5.33 -2.82 0.18
C ALA A 71 -4.02 -3.34 -0.42
N SER A 72 -2.98 -3.41 0.40
CA SER A 72 -1.64 -3.80 -0.02
C SER A 72 -1.01 -4.77 0.98
N LEU A 73 -0.29 -5.77 0.46
CA LEU A 73 0.71 -6.48 1.24
C LEU A 73 1.76 -5.46 1.72
N ALA A 74 2.07 -5.50 3.01
CA ALA A 74 3.06 -4.63 3.62
C ALA A 74 4.24 -5.43 4.15
N VAL A 75 5.44 -5.08 3.71
CA VAL A 75 6.72 -5.66 4.16
C VAL A 75 7.20 -4.90 5.38
N VAL A 76 7.43 -5.58 6.50
CA VAL A 76 7.96 -4.98 7.73
C VAL A 76 9.42 -5.37 7.88
N PHE A 77 10.30 -4.39 8.04
CA PHE A 77 11.73 -4.63 8.16
C PHE A 77 12.12 -4.94 9.61
N GLY A 78 12.91 -5.98 9.82
CA GLY A 78 13.44 -6.37 11.14
C GLY A 78 14.93 -6.03 11.31
N LYS A 79 15.61 -5.71 10.22
CA LYS A 79 17.04 -5.39 10.18
C LYS A 79 17.26 -4.16 9.31
N GLU A 80 18.38 -3.46 9.54
CA GLU A 80 18.83 -2.42 8.63
C GLU A 80 19.11 -3.03 7.25
N CYS A 81 18.46 -2.51 6.22
CA CYS A 81 18.58 -2.95 4.83
C CYS A 81 19.02 -1.77 3.95
N CYS A 82 20.18 -1.89 3.31
CA CYS A 82 20.78 -0.84 2.50
C CYS A 82 21.52 -1.45 1.32
N ARG A 83 21.16 -1.03 0.10
CA ARG A 83 21.81 -1.42 -1.16
C ARG A 83 21.98 -2.94 -1.31
N VAL A 84 20.95 -3.70 -0.94
CA VAL A 84 20.98 -5.17 -0.99
C VAL A 84 20.60 -5.68 -2.39
N SER A 85 21.09 -6.86 -2.75
CA SER A 85 20.66 -7.53 -3.97
C SER A 85 19.24 -8.08 -3.83
N GLN A 86 18.58 -8.40 -4.95
CA GLN A 86 17.26 -9.07 -4.90
C GLN A 86 17.31 -10.44 -4.21
N ALA A 87 18.42 -11.17 -4.36
CA ALA A 87 18.59 -12.50 -3.77
C ALA A 87 18.67 -12.45 -2.23
N GLU A 88 19.19 -11.36 -1.67
CA GLU A 88 19.34 -11.15 -0.23
C GLU A 88 18.17 -10.38 0.38
N ALA A 89 17.28 -9.83 -0.46
CA ALA A 89 16.28 -8.84 -0.05
C ALA A 89 15.38 -9.32 1.11
N LEU A 90 14.94 -10.58 1.06
CA LEU A 90 14.00 -11.12 2.05
C LEU A 90 14.66 -11.42 3.41
N ASP A 91 15.99 -11.52 3.49
CA ASP A 91 16.72 -11.82 4.74
C ASP A 91 16.64 -10.70 5.80
N TYR A 92 16.17 -9.52 5.36
CA TYR A 92 16.02 -8.31 6.17
C TYR A 92 14.59 -8.08 6.65
N VAL A 93 13.64 -8.88 6.14
CA VAL A 93 12.21 -8.78 6.43
C VAL A 93 11.91 -9.49 7.76
N GLU A 94 11.24 -8.79 8.68
CA GLU A 94 10.69 -9.40 9.91
C GLU A 94 9.48 -10.27 9.59
N GLY A 95 8.65 -9.77 8.68
CA GLY A 95 7.49 -10.47 8.14
C GLY A 95 6.59 -9.50 7.39
N TYR A 96 5.32 -9.89 7.28
CA TYR A 96 4.36 -9.20 6.45
C TYR A 96 3.09 -8.89 7.23
N THR A 97 2.42 -7.83 6.80
CA THR A 97 1.13 -7.39 7.32
C THR A 97 0.28 -6.81 6.18
N LEU A 98 -0.83 -6.17 6.52
CA LEU A 98 -1.70 -5.45 5.59
C LEU A 98 -1.64 -3.94 5.83
N VAL A 99 -1.78 -3.18 4.75
CA VAL A 99 -2.05 -1.74 4.81
C VAL A 99 -3.27 -1.43 3.95
N HIS A 100 -4.19 -0.62 4.47
CA HIS A 100 -5.18 0.07 3.67
C HIS A 100 -4.64 1.45 3.29
N ASP A 101 -4.54 1.73 1.99
CA ASP A 101 -4.31 3.07 1.48
C ASP A 101 -5.65 3.71 1.12
N PHE A 102 -6.25 4.39 2.09
CA PHE A 102 -7.40 5.26 1.85
C PHE A 102 -6.94 6.59 1.26
N SER A 103 -7.68 7.10 0.29
CA SER A 103 -7.40 8.41 -0.29
C SER A 103 -8.62 9.02 -0.96
N LEU A 104 -8.48 10.28 -1.38
CA LEU A 104 -9.31 10.82 -2.46
C LEU A 104 -9.02 10.08 -3.77
N VAL A 105 -9.92 10.19 -4.75
CA VAL A 105 -9.70 9.59 -6.08
C VAL A 105 -8.54 10.29 -6.79
N GLU A 106 -7.45 9.55 -7.05
CA GLU A 106 -6.31 10.06 -7.83
C GLU A 106 -6.76 10.37 -9.27
N GLN A 107 -6.50 11.60 -9.72
CA GLN A 107 -6.87 12.06 -11.06
C GLN A 107 -5.74 11.91 -12.09
N ASN A 108 -4.48 11.88 -11.62
CA ASN A 108 -3.28 11.70 -12.41
C ASN A 108 -2.10 11.36 -11.49
N TYR A 109 -0.96 10.96 -12.08
CA TYR A 109 0.27 10.61 -11.35
C TYR A 109 1.43 11.56 -11.65
N TYR A 110 1.16 12.75 -12.19
CA TYR A 110 2.21 13.66 -12.63
C TYR A 110 2.85 14.43 -11.46
N ARG A 111 2.05 14.81 -10.46
CA ARG A 111 2.50 15.49 -9.26
C ARG A 111 2.15 14.68 -8.01
N PRO A 112 2.89 14.84 -6.91
CA PRO A 112 2.56 14.18 -5.65
C PRO A 112 1.13 14.51 -5.20
N ASP A 113 0.31 13.48 -4.98
CA ASP A 113 -1.06 13.64 -4.50
C ASP A 113 -1.11 13.77 -2.97
N ILE A 114 -0.49 14.84 -2.45
CA ILE A 114 -0.46 15.11 -1.00
C ILE A 114 -1.88 15.27 -0.44
N LYS A 115 -2.77 15.93 -1.19
CA LYS A 115 -4.15 16.17 -0.77
C LYS A 115 -4.93 14.87 -0.63
N GLY A 116 -4.75 13.93 -1.56
CA GLY A 116 -5.44 12.65 -1.52
C GLY A 116 -4.81 11.67 -0.52
N LYS A 117 -3.48 11.59 -0.44
CA LYS A 117 -2.78 10.52 0.28
C LYS A 117 -2.46 10.83 1.74
N CYS A 118 -2.36 12.09 2.13
CA CYS A 118 -1.85 12.46 3.45
C CYS A 118 -2.94 12.83 4.47
N LEU A 119 -4.18 12.39 4.24
CA LEU A 119 -5.32 12.61 5.15
C LEU A 119 -5.13 11.86 6.48
N ASP A 120 -5.57 12.44 7.59
CA ASP A 120 -5.47 11.82 8.91
C ASP A 120 -6.12 10.43 8.93
N THR A 121 -5.53 9.48 9.66
CA THR A 121 -5.99 8.09 9.83
C THR A 121 -6.10 7.22 8.56
N SER A 122 -5.79 7.76 7.38
CA SER A 122 -5.99 7.14 6.06
C SER A 122 -5.00 6.02 5.68
N ALA A 123 -4.13 5.61 6.60
CA ALA A 123 -3.23 4.46 6.47
C ALA A 123 -3.37 3.49 7.65
N PRO A 124 -4.50 2.79 7.80
CA PRO A 124 -4.55 1.65 8.72
C PRO A 124 -3.51 0.60 8.35
N ILE A 125 -2.77 0.14 9.35
CA ILE A 125 -1.82 -0.97 9.23
C ILE A 125 -2.30 -2.09 10.16
N GLY A 126 -2.14 -3.34 9.72
CA GLY A 126 -2.53 -4.55 10.45
C GLY A 126 -1.98 -4.63 11.88
N ALA A 127 -2.52 -5.56 12.66
CA ALA A 127 -2.16 -5.72 14.08
C ALA A 127 -1.02 -6.73 14.32
N ALA A 128 -0.68 -7.54 13.32
CA ALA A 128 0.33 -8.59 13.42
C ALA A 128 1.32 -8.54 12.25
N VAL A 129 2.55 -9.00 12.52
CA VAL A 129 3.60 -9.23 11.54
C VAL A 129 3.83 -10.74 11.47
N VAL A 130 3.63 -11.34 10.30
CA VAL A 130 3.73 -12.79 10.11
C VAL A 130 4.78 -13.09 9.05
N ALA A 131 5.75 -13.94 9.40
CA ALA A 131 6.73 -14.43 8.44
C ALA A 131 6.07 -15.42 7.47
N VAL A 132 6.37 -15.27 6.18
CA VAL A 132 5.98 -16.23 5.13
C VAL A 132 7.19 -16.63 4.30
N GLU A 133 7.14 -17.83 3.74
CA GLU A 133 8.22 -18.35 2.90
C GLU A 133 8.27 -17.66 1.53
N ASP A 134 7.13 -17.59 0.84
CA ASP A 134 7.00 -16.93 -0.46
C ASP A 134 5.92 -15.84 -0.42
N PRO A 135 6.29 -14.55 -0.30
CA PRO A 135 5.32 -13.46 -0.34
C PRO A 135 4.69 -13.27 -1.72
N GLN A 136 5.32 -13.76 -2.79
CA GLN A 136 4.83 -13.59 -4.15
C GLN A 136 3.62 -14.49 -4.45
N ALA A 137 3.48 -15.58 -3.69
CA ALA A 137 2.34 -16.50 -3.74
C ALA A 137 1.09 -16.01 -2.97
N LEU A 138 1.18 -14.89 -2.25
CA LEU A 138 0.06 -14.35 -1.48
C LEU A 138 -0.97 -13.65 -2.37
N THR A 139 -2.20 -13.57 -1.87
CA THR A 139 -3.30 -12.80 -2.47
C THR A 139 -3.92 -11.91 -1.41
N VAL A 140 -4.14 -10.63 -1.77
CA VAL A 140 -4.88 -9.67 -0.96
C VAL A 140 -6.33 -9.67 -1.41
N VAL A 141 -7.26 -10.01 -0.53
CA VAL A 141 -8.70 -9.95 -0.80
C VAL A 141 -9.29 -8.79 -0.02
N THR A 142 -10.09 -7.94 -0.66
CA THR A 142 -10.74 -6.79 -0.02
C THR A 142 -12.24 -6.85 -0.23
N SER A 143 -12.99 -6.60 0.85
CA SER A 143 -14.44 -6.53 0.87
C SER A 143 -14.91 -5.20 1.45
N VAL A 144 -16.00 -4.67 0.89
CA VAL A 144 -16.73 -3.52 1.42
C VAL A 144 -18.13 -3.99 1.81
N ASN A 145 -18.51 -3.77 3.07
CA ASN A 145 -19.78 -4.22 3.64
C ASN A 145 -20.07 -5.71 3.38
N GLY A 146 -19.03 -6.55 3.47
CA GLY A 146 -19.10 -8.00 3.27
C GLY A 146 -19.14 -8.46 1.81
N THR A 147 -19.09 -7.55 0.84
CA THR A 147 -19.00 -7.88 -0.59
C THR A 147 -17.56 -7.76 -1.06
N VAL A 148 -17.00 -8.82 -1.64
CA VAL A 148 -15.65 -8.80 -2.22
C VAL A 148 -15.63 -7.83 -3.41
N VAL A 149 -14.71 -6.87 -3.37
CA VAL A 149 -14.55 -5.82 -4.39
C VAL A 149 -13.23 -5.93 -5.13
N ASN A 150 -12.19 -6.48 -4.50
CA ASN A 150 -10.90 -6.73 -5.14
C ASN A 150 -10.28 -8.03 -4.66
N GLU A 151 -9.63 -8.74 -5.57
CA GLU A 151 -8.71 -9.84 -5.29
C GLU A 151 -7.41 -9.55 -6.06
N THR A 152 -6.30 -9.44 -5.34
CA THR A 152 -5.02 -8.99 -5.91
C THR A 152 -3.90 -9.96 -5.52
N PRO A 153 -3.62 -10.95 -6.38
CA PRO A 153 -2.41 -11.76 -6.28
C PRO A 153 -1.17 -10.88 -6.30
N VAL A 154 -0.24 -11.10 -5.38
CA VAL A 154 1.04 -10.36 -5.35
C VAL A 154 1.84 -10.66 -6.63
N SER A 155 1.70 -11.86 -7.19
CA SER A 155 2.22 -12.27 -8.51
C SER A 155 1.76 -11.40 -9.69
N GLN A 156 0.67 -10.63 -9.55
CA GLN A 156 0.21 -9.72 -10.61
C GLN A 156 0.97 -8.39 -10.64
N LEU A 157 1.76 -8.09 -9.61
CA LEU A 157 2.45 -6.81 -9.53
C LEU A 157 3.54 -6.68 -10.59
N VAL A 158 3.73 -5.47 -11.12
CA VAL A 158 4.76 -5.16 -12.13
C VAL A 158 6.15 -5.46 -11.59
N ARG A 159 6.39 -5.13 -10.32
CA ARG A 159 7.62 -5.37 -9.58
C ARG A 159 7.33 -6.21 -8.36
N GLY A 160 8.03 -7.33 -8.24
CA GLY A 160 7.90 -8.26 -7.11
C GLY A 160 8.48 -7.69 -5.82
N VAL A 161 8.22 -8.37 -4.71
CA VAL A 161 8.63 -7.92 -3.37
C VAL A 161 10.15 -7.76 -3.26
N ALA A 162 10.91 -8.77 -3.67
CA ALA A 162 12.38 -8.74 -3.61
C ALA A 162 12.99 -7.66 -4.50
N GLU A 163 12.41 -7.42 -5.69
CA GLU A 163 12.81 -6.33 -6.58
C GLU A 163 12.60 -4.97 -5.91
N LEU A 164 11.42 -4.71 -5.35
CA LEU A 164 11.12 -3.45 -4.69
C LEU A 164 12.06 -3.18 -3.52
N ILE A 165 12.32 -4.18 -2.67
CA ILE A 165 13.26 -4.04 -1.55
C ILE A 165 14.66 -3.68 -2.06
N SER A 166 15.16 -4.40 -3.06
CA SER A 166 16.48 -4.12 -3.64
C SER A 166 16.56 -2.70 -4.20
N THR A 167 15.59 -2.28 -5.02
CA THR A 167 15.55 -0.93 -5.61
C THR A 167 15.38 0.17 -4.56
N ILE A 168 14.47 0.01 -3.60
CA ILE A 168 14.21 1.03 -2.57
C ILE A 168 15.40 1.14 -1.61
N SER A 169 15.99 0.01 -1.20
CA SER A 169 17.17 0.01 -0.32
C SER A 169 18.40 0.67 -0.96
N TYR A 170 18.46 0.71 -2.30
CA TYR A 170 19.49 1.44 -3.03
C TYR A 170 19.28 2.97 -2.94
N ILE A 171 18.03 3.42 -2.99
CA ILE A 171 17.64 4.83 -2.90
C ILE A 171 17.77 5.35 -1.46
N MET A 172 17.32 4.56 -0.49
CA MET A 172 17.30 4.93 0.93
C MET A 172 17.48 3.71 1.83
N THR A 173 18.21 3.86 2.94
CA THR A 173 18.29 2.81 3.97
C THR A 173 16.92 2.58 4.62
N LEU A 174 16.55 1.31 4.79
CA LEU A 174 15.37 0.86 5.50
C LEU A 174 15.80 0.33 6.87
N GLN A 175 15.13 0.78 7.93
CA GLN A 175 15.44 0.50 9.32
C GLN A 175 14.43 -0.49 9.91
N PRO A 176 14.75 -1.17 11.02
CA PRO A 176 13.77 -1.96 11.75
C PRO A 176 12.50 -1.15 12.09
N GLY A 177 11.33 -1.67 11.70
CA GLY A 177 10.03 -1.00 11.84
C GLY A 177 9.65 -0.04 10.71
N ASP A 178 10.47 0.08 9.67
CA ASP A 178 10.02 0.66 8.39
C ASP A 178 9.14 -0.32 7.64
N VAL A 179 8.26 0.22 6.80
CA VAL A 179 7.28 -0.56 6.04
C VAL A 179 7.23 -0.14 4.58
N ILE A 180 7.12 -1.14 3.69
CA ILE A 180 6.80 -0.94 2.27
C ILE A 180 5.44 -1.56 1.97
N ALA A 181 4.45 -0.76 1.57
CA ALA A 181 3.25 -1.24 0.89
C ALA A 181 3.57 -1.45 -0.60
N VAL A 182 3.57 -2.70 -1.04
CA VAL A 182 4.18 -3.11 -2.32
C VAL A 182 3.34 -2.79 -3.55
N GLY A 183 2.09 -2.40 -3.37
CA GLY A 183 1.15 -2.11 -4.45
C GLY A 183 -0.28 -2.46 -4.05
N PHE A 184 -1.23 -1.85 -4.72
CA PHE A 184 -2.66 -1.99 -4.49
C PHE A 184 -3.36 -2.14 -5.85
N PRO A 185 -4.59 -2.67 -5.91
CA PRO A 185 -5.33 -2.77 -7.15
C PRO A 185 -5.42 -1.41 -7.86
N GLY A 186 -5.20 -1.39 -9.17
CA GLY A 186 -5.30 -0.16 -9.97
C GLY A 186 -6.67 0.48 -9.89
N GLN A 187 -7.69 -0.35 -10.04
CA GLN A 187 -9.07 0.01 -9.77
C GLN A 187 -9.36 -0.17 -8.28
N ARG A 188 -9.05 0.87 -7.50
CA ARG A 188 -9.35 0.92 -6.07
C ARG A 188 -10.85 0.95 -5.83
N ALA A 189 -11.28 0.32 -4.74
CA ALA A 189 -12.68 0.23 -4.38
C ALA A 189 -13.20 1.59 -3.90
N PRO A 190 -14.30 2.12 -4.47
CA PRO A 190 -14.97 3.29 -3.91
C PRO A 190 -15.59 2.96 -2.56
N VAL A 191 -15.56 3.93 -1.65
CA VAL A 191 -16.16 3.82 -0.31
C VAL A 191 -16.98 5.07 0.01
N ALA A 192 -17.97 4.90 0.89
CA ALA A 192 -18.84 5.94 1.42
C ALA A 192 -18.70 6.07 2.94
N LYS A 193 -19.26 7.15 3.49
CA LYS A 193 -19.39 7.36 4.93
C LYS A 193 -20.07 6.17 5.60
N GLY A 194 -19.50 5.69 6.70
CA GLY A 194 -20.00 4.54 7.45
C GLY A 194 -19.69 3.16 6.86
N ASP A 195 -19.08 3.07 5.67
CA ASP A 195 -18.70 1.79 5.08
C ASP A 195 -17.70 1.03 5.94
N LYS A 196 -17.82 -0.30 5.95
CA LYS A 196 -16.88 -1.20 6.61
C LYS A 196 -16.01 -1.88 5.56
N VAL A 197 -14.71 -1.69 5.67
CA VAL A 197 -13.71 -2.31 4.79
C VAL A 197 -12.99 -3.40 5.56
N CYS A 198 -12.90 -4.58 4.96
CA CYS A 198 -12.17 -5.72 5.49
C CYS A 198 -11.24 -6.24 4.39
N SER A 199 -9.95 -6.40 4.71
CA SER A 199 -9.01 -7.07 3.82
C SER A 199 -8.33 -8.23 4.52
N VAL A 200 -8.10 -9.30 3.77
CA VAL A 200 -7.52 -10.54 4.28
C VAL A 200 -6.38 -10.98 3.37
N ILE A 201 -5.30 -11.46 3.99
CA ILE A 201 -4.30 -12.32 3.36
C ILE A 201 -4.33 -13.64 4.11
N ALA A 202 -4.73 -14.71 3.42
CA ALA A 202 -4.87 -16.02 4.03
C ALA A 202 -3.55 -16.48 4.68
N GLY A 203 -3.62 -16.90 5.95
CA GLY A 203 -2.46 -17.35 6.72
C GLY A 203 -1.53 -16.24 7.23
N VAL A 204 -1.84 -14.97 6.94
CA VAL A 204 -1.03 -13.81 7.37
C VAL A 204 -1.82 -12.94 8.34
N THR A 205 -2.82 -12.20 7.86
CA THR A 205 -3.57 -11.26 8.71
C THR A 205 -4.88 -10.81 8.08
N GLU A 206 -5.72 -10.19 8.89
CA GLU A 206 -6.92 -9.46 8.49
C GLU A 206 -6.79 -8.01 9.00
N LEU A 207 -7.31 -7.06 8.23
CA LEU A 207 -7.36 -5.64 8.57
C LEU A 207 -8.76 -5.10 8.31
N ASN A 208 -9.37 -4.55 9.37
CA ASN A 208 -10.73 -4.06 9.40
C ASN A 208 -10.75 -2.57 9.74
N ASN A 209 -11.48 -1.76 8.98
CA ASN A 209 -11.66 -0.35 9.26
C ASN A 209 -13.06 0.12 8.90
N THR A 210 -13.53 1.19 9.55
CA THR A 210 -14.83 1.82 9.26
C THR A 210 -14.62 3.26 8.83
N LEU A 211 -15.27 3.70 7.77
CA LEU A 211 -15.23 5.10 7.35
C LEU A 211 -16.07 5.95 8.31
N GLY A 212 -15.57 7.12 8.68
CA GLY A 212 -16.30 8.10 9.50
C GLY A 212 -17.63 8.51 8.87
N GLU A 213 -18.59 8.90 9.72
CA GLU A 213 -19.93 9.34 9.31
C GLU A 213 -19.99 10.79 8.78
#